data_AF-A0A523RQB6-F1
#
_entry.id   AF-A0A523RQB6-F1
#
_cell.length_a   1.000
_cell.length_b   1.000
_cell.length_c   1.000
_cell.angle_alpha   90.00
_cell.angle_beta   90.00
_cell.angle_gamma   90.00
#
_symmetry.space_group_name_H-M   'P 1'
#
loop_
_entity.id
_entity.type
_entity.pdbx_description
1 polymer ?
#
loop_
_entity_poly.entity_id
_entity_poly.type
_entity_poly.pdbx_seq_one_letter_code
_entity_poly.pdbx_strand_id
1 'polypeptide(L)'
;DKEKLLEIGLSFIPQDCKTARAIKDAIRVYKEEMNWREARNFVLRNSYSPIAQYSPVNLGFQTIGFLYGKDFGDAICKAVNCGYDTDCTGASLGALLGIILGKDGLPDKWIKPLSDKIATNSSWGGIVKVREPKNLNELTKRVCRIGKKVFSLYGEENARGKKTLSVKVDLSFRPDENIKKLWYLSPTKVDFDLYTLLASVDYLDNPVVQLGISKDFRVTLRNPRVAALEVEVLIKPPEGWKVEPRIKKITIGPGAESICNFSIRVDDIRALNTSNQASLCVSVKGRAQLEQIPLVFIGANRWLLSQVFREKIKASSLENNPEPVGLDENWTVVNFLENELKLEEEFQEEPGIIYLRHYVYSPNSRDVKAGLPSNCPFKMWLNGKPIHEVKTEGILRPNYLGDGRSYVNTKLKKGWNQFFIKLAHKGRPVEVHFIIAGSAPFCHGLFDLMECKFPWEI
;
A
#
# COMPACT_ATOMS: atom_id res chain seq x y z
N ASP A 1 20.71 -2.86 28.26
CA ASP A 1 19.42 -2.83 28.96
C ASP A 1 18.31 -3.05 27.93
N LYS A 2 17.50 -4.11 28.09
CA LYS A 2 16.42 -4.46 27.15
C LYS A 2 15.26 -3.46 27.21
N GLU A 3 14.85 -3.05 28.41
CA GLU A 3 13.74 -2.12 28.60
C GLU A 3 14.10 -0.76 28.03
N LYS A 4 15.34 -0.31 28.22
CA LYS A 4 15.80 0.97 27.66
C LYS A 4 15.73 1.00 26.13
N LEU A 5 16.08 -0.09 25.46
CA LEU A 5 15.99 -0.19 24.00
C LEU A 5 14.55 -0.16 23.50
N LEU A 6 13.62 -0.80 24.23
CA LEU A 6 12.19 -0.75 23.92
C LEU A 6 11.62 0.65 24.15
N GLU A 7 12.00 1.33 25.24
CA GLU A 7 11.61 2.72 25.51
C GLU A 7 12.07 3.66 24.39
N ILE A 8 13.33 3.52 23.95
CA ILE A 8 13.87 4.27 22.83
C ILE A 8 13.05 3.98 21.57
N GLY A 9 12.87 2.71 21.18
CA GLY A 9 12.12 2.35 19.98
C GLY A 9 10.68 2.85 19.98
N LEU A 10 9.98 2.73 21.12
CA LEU A 10 8.62 3.25 21.31
C LEU A 10 8.55 4.77 21.19
N SER A 11 9.63 5.49 21.48
CA SER A 11 9.64 6.95 21.34
C SER A 11 9.52 7.39 19.88
N PHE A 12 9.96 6.60 18.90
CA PHE A 12 9.95 6.95 17.47
C PHE A 12 8.62 6.72 16.75
N ILE A 13 7.58 6.24 17.44
CA ILE A 13 6.26 5.96 16.86
C ILE A 13 5.15 6.63 17.69
N PRO A 14 3.97 6.90 17.10
CA PRO A 14 2.84 7.43 17.86
C PRO A 14 2.48 6.53 19.04
N GLN A 15 2.32 7.12 20.22
CA GLN A 15 2.17 6.38 21.47
C GLN A 15 0.89 5.53 21.54
N ASP A 16 -0.09 5.87 20.73
CA ASP A 16 -1.43 5.30 20.61
C ASP A 16 -1.61 4.46 19.33
N CYS A 17 -0.56 4.26 18.52
CA CYS A 17 -0.67 3.34 17.39
C CYS A 17 -0.81 1.88 17.87
N LYS A 18 -1.39 1.02 17.02
CA LYS A 18 -1.59 -0.40 17.34
C LYS A 18 -0.29 -1.12 17.68
N THR A 19 0.80 -0.78 16.98
CA THR A 19 2.14 -1.31 17.25
C THR A 19 2.63 -0.95 18.66
N ALA A 20 2.55 0.32 19.05
CA ALA A 20 2.95 0.77 20.37
C ALA A 20 2.15 0.06 21.47
N ARG A 21 0.83 -0.11 21.27
CA ARG A 21 -0.04 -0.86 22.19
C ARG A 21 0.39 -2.32 22.35
N ALA A 22 0.63 -3.04 21.26
CA ALA A 22 1.03 -4.44 21.30
C ALA A 22 2.37 -4.65 22.04
N ILE A 23 3.35 -3.77 21.81
CA ILE A 23 4.65 -3.79 22.51
C ILE A 23 4.46 -3.45 23.99
N LYS A 24 3.68 -2.42 24.32
CA LYS A 24 3.37 -2.04 25.71
C LYS A 24 2.63 -3.14 26.45
N ASP A 25 1.72 -3.85 25.78
CA ASP A 25 1.04 -5.03 26.34
C ASP A 25 2.03 -6.12 26.72
N ALA A 26 2.99 -6.45 25.84
CA ALA A 26 4.05 -7.41 26.12
C ALA A 26 4.94 -6.97 27.30
N ILE A 27 5.30 -5.68 27.37
CA ILE A 27 6.08 -5.12 28.49
C ILE A 27 5.29 -5.19 29.80
N ARG A 28 4.00 -4.82 29.79
CA ARG A 28 3.14 -4.83 30.97
C ARG A 28 3.07 -6.22 31.58
N VAL A 29 2.68 -7.21 30.79
CA VAL A 29 2.51 -8.59 31.30
C VAL A 29 3.83 -9.23 31.72
N TYR A 30 4.95 -8.78 31.15
CA TYR A 30 6.30 -9.13 31.63
C TYR A 30 6.59 -8.56 33.03
N LYS A 31 6.20 -7.31 33.29
CA LYS A 31 6.36 -6.68 34.62
C LYS A 31 5.40 -7.24 35.66
N GLU A 32 4.26 -7.76 35.23
CA GLU A 32 3.31 -8.51 36.07
C GLU A 32 3.76 -9.96 36.33
N GLU A 33 4.97 -10.34 35.89
CA GLU A 33 5.57 -11.66 36.08
C GLU A 33 4.75 -12.84 35.52
N MET A 34 3.87 -12.56 34.54
CA MET A 34 3.13 -13.61 33.83
C MET A 34 4.10 -14.50 33.06
N ASN A 35 3.76 -15.77 32.83
CA ASN A 35 4.63 -16.60 31.99
C ASN A 35 4.48 -16.23 30.50
N TRP A 36 5.49 -16.52 29.68
CA TRP A 36 5.52 -16.08 28.28
C TRP A 36 4.34 -16.60 27.43
N ARG A 37 3.73 -17.74 27.76
CA ARG A 37 2.56 -18.28 27.05
C ARG A 37 1.30 -17.48 27.39
N GLU A 38 1.15 -17.07 28.63
CA GLU A 38 0.06 -16.18 29.06
C GLU A 38 0.23 -14.80 28.43
N ALA A 39 1.45 -14.26 28.42
CA ALA A 39 1.79 -13.01 27.74
C ALA A 39 1.42 -13.05 26.25
N ARG A 40 1.74 -14.17 25.58
CA ARG A 40 1.38 -14.39 24.17
C ARG A 40 -0.13 -14.33 23.96
N ASN A 41 -0.90 -15.02 24.80
CA ASN A 41 -2.36 -15.02 24.70
C ASN A 41 -2.96 -13.65 25.00
N PHE A 42 -2.37 -12.92 25.93
CA PHE A 42 -2.75 -11.55 26.26
C PHE A 42 -2.55 -10.60 25.07
N VAL A 43 -1.35 -10.58 24.49
CA VAL A 43 -1.01 -9.77 23.31
C VAL A 43 -1.90 -10.14 22.13
N LEU A 44 -2.10 -11.44 21.86
CA LEU A 44 -2.96 -11.88 20.76
C LEU A 44 -4.40 -11.38 20.93
N ARG A 45 -4.97 -11.51 22.13
CA ARG A 45 -6.36 -11.10 22.39
C ARG A 45 -6.55 -9.60 22.15
N ASN A 46 -5.57 -8.77 22.54
CA ASN A 46 -5.68 -7.32 22.43
C ASN A 46 -5.27 -6.75 21.07
N SER A 47 -4.53 -7.52 20.26
CA SER A 47 -4.00 -7.10 18.96
C SER A 47 -4.35 -8.07 17.83
N TYR A 48 -5.46 -8.83 17.99
CA TYR A 48 -5.85 -9.86 17.04
C TYR A 48 -6.03 -9.30 15.63
N SER A 49 -5.58 -10.08 14.65
CA SER A 49 -5.87 -9.89 13.25
C SER A 49 -6.03 -11.26 12.59
N PRO A 50 -6.96 -11.42 11.64
CA PRO A 50 -7.06 -12.63 10.82
C PRO A 50 -5.89 -12.76 9.83
N ILE A 51 -5.08 -11.70 9.65
CA ILE A 51 -3.92 -11.68 8.77
C ILE A 51 -2.67 -12.01 9.60
N ALA A 52 -2.03 -13.14 9.29
CA ALA A 52 -0.85 -13.61 10.02
C ALA A 52 0.31 -12.60 9.97
N GLN A 53 0.48 -11.89 8.85
CA GLN A 53 1.54 -10.90 8.62
C GLN A 53 1.25 -9.54 9.26
N TYR A 54 0.15 -9.39 10.01
CA TYR A 54 -0.22 -8.12 10.60
C TYR A 54 0.83 -7.67 11.62
N SER A 55 1.51 -6.55 11.32
CA SER A 55 2.73 -6.14 12.04
C SER A 55 2.55 -5.93 13.57
N PRO A 56 1.48 -5.29 14.08
CA PRO A 56 1.35 -5.01 15.51
C PRO A 56 1.50 -6.23 16.44
N VAL A 57 0.73 -7.30 16.21
CA VAL A 57 0.77 -8.51 17.04
C VAL A 57 2.13 -9.19 16.97
N ASN A 58 2.73 -9.23 15.78
CA ASN A 58 4.05 -9.82 15.55
C ASN A 58 5.16 -9.05 16.27
N LEU A 59 5.11 -7.71 16.32
CA LEU A 59 6.05 -6.91 17.12
C LEU A 59 5.85 -7.12 18.63
N GLY A 60 4.61 -7.35 19.08
CA GLY A 60 4.34 -7.83 20.44
C GLY A 60 5.01 -9.17 20.73
N PHE A 61 4.92 -10.13 19.80
CA PHE A 61 5.58 -11.45 19.93
C PHE A 61 7.11 -11.37 19.90
N GLN A 62 7.68 -10.51 19.05
CA GLN A 62 9.13 -10.21 19.07
C GLN A 62 9.55 -9.64 20.43
N THR A 63 8.73 -8.76 21.02
CA THR A 63 8.96 -8.18 22.35
C THR A 63 8.92 -9.25 23.44
N ILE A 64 7.99 -10.23 23.35
CA ILE A 64 7.96 -11.39 24.26
C ILE A 64 9.27 -12.19 24.13
N GLY A 65 9.67 -12.56 22.91
CA GLY A 65 10.94 -13.28 22.73
C GLY A 65 12.14 -12.51 23.30
N PHE A 66 12.18 -11.19 23.08
CA PHE A 66 13.24 -10.33 23.58
C PHE A 66 13.29 -10.26 25.10
N LEU A 67 12.16 -10.03 25.78
CA LEU A 67 12.10 -9.88 27.24
C LEU A 67 12.31 -11.22 27.97
N TYR A 68 11.57 -12.25 27.57
CA TYR A 68 11.53 -13.56 28.25
C TYR A 68 12.65 -14.52 27.85
N GLY A 69 13.41 -14.18 26.80
CA GLY A 69 14.54 -14.96 26.33
C GLY A 69 15.75 -14.88 27.27
N LYS A 70 16.28 -16.05 27.66
CA LYS A 70 17.49 -16.21 28.49
C LYS A 70 18.77 -16.10 27.66
N ASP A 71 18.73 -16.61 26.43
CA ASP A 71 19.82 -16.58 25.45
C ASP A 71 19.27 -16.41 24.03
N PHE A 72 20.16 -16.34 23.03
CA PHE A 72 19.80 -16.18 21.63
C PHE A 72 18.78 -17.22 21.13
N GLY A 73 19.03 -18.50 21.42
CA GLY A 73 18.18 -19.58 20.93
C GLY A 73 16.83 -19.60 21.63
N ASP A 74 16.83 -19.44 22.95
CA ASP A 74 15.61 -19.40 23.76
C ASP A 74 14.72 -18.20 23.40
N ALA A 75 15.30 -17.02 23.16
CA ALA A 75 14.57 -15.82 22.74
C ALA A 75 13.86 -16.01 21.38
N ILE A 76 14.59 -16.51 20.38
CA ILE A 76 14.04 -16.77 19.05
C ILE A 76 12.99 -17.87 19.12
N CYS A 77 13.26 -18.97 19.83
CA CYS A 77 12.28 -20.05 19.99
C CYS A 77 10.98 -19.54 20.63
N LYS A 78 11.05 -18.69 21.65
CA LYS A 78 9.84 -18.09 22.25
C LYS A 78 9.07 -17.21 21.26
N ALA A 79 9.76 -16.34 20.51
CA ALA A 79 9.11 -15.49 19.50
C ALA A 79 8.42 -16.34 18.41
N VAL A 80 9.12 -17.34 17.85
CA VAL A 80 8.60 -18.25 16.82
C VAL A 80 7.41 -19.06 17.35
N ASN A 81 7.49 -19.56 18.58
CA ASN A 81 6.38 -20.32 19.20
C ASN A 81 5.17 -19.46 19.58
N CYS A 82 5.23 -18.13 19.43
CA CYS A 82 4.02 -17.30 19.52
C CYS A 82 3.09 -17.47 18.31
N GLY A 83 3.60 -17.98 17.18
CA GLY A 83 2.86 -18.21 15.93
C GLY A 83 2.80 -16.96 15.04
N TYR A 84 1.82 -16.90 14.14
CA TYR A 84 1.64 -15.83 13.14
C TYR A 84 2.82 -15.77 12.14
N ASP A 85 3.51 -14.64 11.99
CA ASP A 85 4.54 -14.40 10.97
C ASP A 85 5.91 -14.85 11.47
N THR A 86 6.05 -16.16 11.65
CA THR A 86 7.15 -16.77 12.43
C THR A 86 8.55 -16.55 11.83
N ASP A 87 8.67 -16.48 10.50
CA ASP A 87 9.92 -16.22 9.81
C ASP A 87 10.38 -14.78 10.02
N CYS A 88 9.50 -13.80 9.80
CA CYS A 88 9.79 -12.38 10.01
C CYS A 88 10.08 -12.07 11.48
N THR A 89 9.28 -12.61 12.41
CA THR A 89 9.46 -12.38 13.85
C THR A 89 10.77 -12.97 14.37
N GLY A 90 11.07 -14.22 14.00
CA GLY A 90 12.34 -14.88 14.34
C GLY A 90 13.53 -14.16 13.72
N ALA A 91 13.47 -13.79 12.44
CA ALA A 91 14.54 -13.10 11.73
C ALA A 91 14.82 -11.70 12.32
N SER A 92 13.77 -10.92 12.62
CA SER A 92 13.92 -9.56 13.16
C SER A 92 14.52 -9.58 14.57
N LEU A 93 14.01 -10.45 15.46
CA LEU A 93 14.56 -10.61 16.80
C LEU A 93 15.99 -11.16 16.76
N GLY A 94 16.25 -12.15 15.90
CA GLY A 94 17.58 -12.72 15.70
C GLY A 94 18.59 -11.69 15.19
N ALA A 95 18.19 -10.81 14.26
CA ALA A 95 19.03 -9.71 13.78
C ALA A 95 19.37 -8.72 14.91
N LEU A 96 18.38 -8.32 15.72
CA LEU A 96 18.59 -7.45 16.88
C LEU A 96 19.56 -8.07 17.88
N LEU A 97 19.34 -9.34 18.24
CA LEU A 97 20.20 -10.06 19.16
C LEU A 97 21.61 -10.25 18.58
N GLY A 98 21.75 -10.50 17.28
CA GLY A 98 23.05 -10.59 16.60
C GLY A 98 23.83 -9.27 16.61
N ILE A 99 23.14 -8.12 16.53
CA ILE A 99 23.76 -6.80 16.70
C ILE A 99 24.25 -6.60 18.14
N ILE A 100 23.44 -6.98 19.13
CA ILE A 100 23.73 -6.82 20.56
C ILE A 100 24.88 -7.73 21.01
N LEU A 101 24.83 -9.00 20.60
CA LEU A 101 25.74 -10.04 21.05
C LEU A 101 27.02 -10.12 20.22
N GLY A 102 27.00 -9.58 19.00
CA GLY A 102 28.05 -9.82 18.01
C GLY A 102 28.09 -11.27 17.53
N LYS A 103 28.99 -11.56 16.58
CA LYS A 103 29.16 -12.92 16.02
C LYS A 103 29.54 -13.94 17.10
N ASP A 104 30.39 -13.55 18.04
CA ASP A 104 30.93 -14.45 19.07
C ASP A 104 29.87 -14.84 20.11
N GLY A 105 28.79 -14.08 20.24
CA GLY A 105 27.66 -14.43 21.11
C GLY A 105 26.58 -15.27 20.43
N LEU A 106 26.75 -15.67 19.17
CA LEU A 106 25.81 -16.57 18.48
C LEU A 106 26.17 -18.04 18.73
N PRO A 107 25.25 -18.89 19.21
CA PRO A 107 25.61 -20.27 19.56
C PRO A 107 25.93 -21.12 18.32
N ASP A 108 27.02 -21.88 18.40
CA ASP A 108 27.53 -22.77 17.33
C ASP A 108 26.45 -23.65 16.68
N LYS A 109 25.56 -24.23 17.50
CA LYS A 109 24.48 -25.11 17.02
C LYS A 109 23.53 -24.43 16.03
N TRP A 110 23.38 -23.11 16.10
CA TRP A 110 22.51 -22.33 15.22
C TRP A 110 23.23 -21.84 13.96
N ILE A 111 24.53 -21.53 14.06
CA ILE A 111 25.28 -20.93 12.95
C ILE A 111 26.01 -21.97 12.08
N LYS A 112 26.51 -23.09 12.65
CA LYS A 112 27.25 -24.12 11.89
C LYS A 112 26.46 -24.74 10.73
N PRO A 113 25.14 -24.97 10.84
CA PRO A 113 24.35 -25.51 9.72
C PRO A 113 24.15 -24.50 8.58
N LEU A 114 24.36 -23.21 8.82
CA LEU A 114 24.11 -22.14 7.85
C LEU A 114 25.37 -21.84 7.03
N SER A 115 25.17 -21.45 5.77
CA SER A 115 26.24 -21.01 4.88
C SER A 115 26.22 -19.48 4.74
N ASP A 116 27.38 -18.88 4.46
CA ASP A 116 27.46 -17.47 4.06
C ASP A 116 26.95 -17.24 2.62
N LYS A 117 26.63 -18.29 1.86
CA LYS A 117 26.10 -18.16 0.50
C LYS A 117 24.71 -17.52 0.52
N ILE A 118 24.48 -16.62 -0.44
CA ILE A 118 23.16 -16.05 -0.69
C ILE A 118 22.59 -16.76 -1.90
N ALA A 119 21.41 -17.35 -1.73
CA ALA A 119 20.62 -17.92 -2.81
C ALA A 119 19.41 -17.03 -3.06
N THR A 120 19.10 -16.76 -4.33
CA THR A 120 17.93 -15.99 -4.73
C THR A 120 17.00 -16.86 -5.57
N ASN A 121 15.80 -16.36 -5.82
CA ASN A 121 14.84 -16.95 -6.73
C ASN A 121 14.99 -16.45 -8.18
N SER A 122 16.12 -15.84 -8.54
CA SER A 122 16.33 -15.28 -9.87
C SER A 122 16.26 -16.33 -10.98
N SER A 123 16.69 -17.56 -10.69
CA SER A 123 16.68 -18.69 -11.63
C SER A 123 15.29 -19.11 -12.13
N TRP A 124 14.23 -18.77 -11.39
CA TRP A 124 12.84 -19.05 -11.76
C TRP A 124 11.98 -17.78 -11.82
N GLY A 125 12.61 -16.62 -12.03
CA GLY A 125 11.91 -15.38 -12.39
C GLY A 125 11.54 -14.45 -11.23
N GLY A 126 12.08 -14.67 -10.03
CA GLY A 126 11.86 -13.79 -8.88
C GLY A 126 12.63 -12.48 -8.95
N ILE A 127 13.57 -12.25 -8.04
CA ILE A 127 14.37 -11.01 -8.04
C ILE A 127 15.32 -11.04 -9.24
N VAL A 128 14.92 -10.40 -10.33
CA VAL A 128 15.68 -10.28 -11.57
C VAL A 128 16.25 -8.87 -11.73
N LYS A 129 17.21 -8.71 -12.65
CA LYS A 129 17.83 -7.40 -13.00
C LYS A 129 18.53 -6.71 -11.82
N VAL A 130 19.01 -7.47 -10.84
CA VAL A 130 19.85 -6.98 -9.74
C VAL A 130 21.23 -7.64 -9.78
N ARG A 131 22.25 -6.94 -9.27
CA ARG A 131 23.57 -7.54 -9.04
C ARG A 131 23.59 -8.16 -7.66
N GLU A 132 23.38 -9.46 -7.59
CA GLU A 132 23.35 -10.21 -6.34
C GLU A 132 24.69 -10.10 -5.58
N PRO A 133 24.68 -9.99 -4.24
CA PRO A 133 25.89 -10.19 -3.43
C PRO A 133 26.30 -11.68 -3.46
N LYS A 134 27.61 -11.96 -3.55
CA LYS A 134 28.13 -13.34 -3.60
C LYS A 134 27.89 -14.10 -2.29
N ASN A 135 27.91 -13.40 -1.17
CA ASN A 135 27.77 -13.95 0.18
C ASN A 135 27.41 -12.86 1.20
N LEU A 136 27.13 -13.28 2.43
CA LEU A 136 26.80 -12.40 3.55
C LEU A 136 27.88 -11.33 3.79
N ASN A 137 29.17 -11.67 3.72
CA ASN A 137 30.26 -10.71 3.91
C ASN A 137 30.25 -9.60 2.85
N GLU A 138 30.01 -9.94 1.58
CA GLU A 138 29.88 -8.94 0.53
C GLU A 138 28.66 -8.04 0.76
N LEU A 139 27.52 -8.63 1.13
CA LEU A 139 26.31 -7.89 1.48
C LEU A 139 26.59 -6.92 2.63
N THR A 140 27.20 -7.37 3.73
CA THR A 140 27.59 -6.53 4.87
C THR A 140 28.50 -5.38 4.42
N LYS A 141 29.53 -5.65 3.60
CA LYS A 141 30.41 -4.59 3.07
C LYS A 141 29.68 -3.60 2.17
N ARG A 142 28.67 -4.03 1.41
CA ARG A 142 27.80 -3.14 0.62
C ARG A 142 26.97 -2.24 1.54
N VAL A 143 26.34 -2.80 2.57
CA VAL A 143 25.54 -2.07 3.57
C VAL A 143 26.39 -1.05 4.33
N CYS A 144 27.57 -1.44 4.84
CA CYS A 144 28.49 -0.52 5.54
C CYS A 144 28.97 0.63 4.64
N ARG A 145 29.14 0.40 3.32
CA ARG A 145 29.49 1.48 2.38
C ARG A 145 28.35 2.48 2.21
N ILE A 146 27.10 2.02 2.23
CA ILE A 146 25.92 2.91 2.23
C ILE A 146 25.90 3.72 3.52
N GLY A 147 26.10 3.08 4.69
CA GLY A 147 26.16 3.79 5.97
C GLY A 147 27.17 4.95 5.97
N LYS A 148 28.37 4.75 5.41
CA LYS A 148 29.37 5.82 5.25
C LYS A 148 28.87 7.00 4.41
N LYS A 149 28.11 6.75 3.35
CA LYS A 149 27.51 7.81 2.52
C LYS A 149 26.45 8.58 3.28
N VAL A 150 25.61 7.87 4.03
CA VAL A 150 24.57 8.47 4.87
C VAL A 150 25.20 9.38 5.93
N PHE A 151 26.21 8.90 6.66
CA PHE A 151 26.93 9.73 7.65
C PHE A 151 27.56 10.98 7.01
N SER A 152 28.19 10.84 5.84
CA SER A 152 28.77 11.97 5.12
C SER A 152 27.71 13.01 4.71
N LEU A 153 26.51 12.59 4.32
CA LEU A 153 25.43 13.48 3.92
C LEU A 153 24.90 14.31 5.09
N TYR A 154 24.83 13.72 6.29
CA TYR A 154 24.33 14.40 7.49
C TYR A 154 25.42 15.10 8.31
N GLY A 155 26.60 15.35 7.71
CA GLY A 155 27.67 16.16 8.33
C GLY A 155 28.56 15.41 9.33
N GLU A 156 28.51 14.08 9.36
CA GLU A 156 29.34 13.26 10.25
C GLU A 156 30.57 12.71 9.50
N GLU A 157 31.51 13.60 9.15
CA GLU A 157 32.70 13.26 8.34
C GLU A 157 33.68 12.26 8.99
N ASN A 158 33.59 12.03 10.31
CA ASN A 158 34.60 11.30 11.08
C ASN A 158 34.42 9.77 11.20
N ALA A 159 33.56 9.15 10.38
CA ALA A 159 33.37 7.69 10.37
C ALA A 159 34.35 6.90 9.46
N ARG A 160 35.38 7.55 8.90
CA ARG A 160 36.45 6.85 8.16
C ARG A 160 37.52 6.31 9.13
N GLY A 161 37.47 5.01 9.40
CA GLY A 161 38.65 4.26 9.89
C GLY A 161 38.74 3.98 11.39
N LYS A 162 37.77 4.39 12.22
CA LYS A 162 37.74 3.99 13.64
C LYS A 162 37.04 2.63 13.81
N LYS A 163 37.69 1.68 14.49
CA LYS A 163 37.10 0.39 14.93
C LYS A 163 35.95 0.59 15.93
N THR A 164 35.88 1.75 16.56
CA THR A 164 34.85 2.15 17.51
C THR A 164 34.29 3.49 17.06
N LEU A 165 32.98 3.55 16.83
CA LEU A 165 32.25 4.78 16.54
C LEU A 165 32.31 5.69 17.79
N SER A 166 33.38 6.48 17.93
CA SER A 166 33.44 7.59 18.89
C SER A 166 32.69 8.77 18.28
N VAL A 167 31.39 8.61 18.05
CA VAL A 167 30.54 9.65 17.49
C VAL A 167 29.97 10.42 18.67
N LYS A 168 30.16 11.74 18.69
CA LYS A 168 29.31 12.64 19.49
C LYS A 168 27.93 12.68 18.82
N VAL A 169 27.25 11.54 18.76
CA VAL A 169 25.81 11.54 18.48
C VAL A 169 25.21 12.19 19.72
N ASP A 170 24.19 13.03 19.55
CA ASP A 170 23.24 13.21 20.63
C ASP A 170 22.63 11.83 20.93
N LEU A 171 23.25 11.08 21.85
CA LEU A 171 22.87 9.74 22.27
C LEU A 171 21.55 9.75 23.06
N SER A 172 20.80 10.86 23.05
CA SER A 172 19.45 10.90 23.59
C SER A 172 18.56 9.85 22.93
N PHE A 173 18.81 9.50 21.66
CA PHE A 173 17.99 8.56 20.87
C PHE A 173 16.49 8.88 20.99
N ARG A 174 16.14 10.16 20.90
CA ARG A 174 14.76 10.64 20.94
C ARG A 174 14.37 11.22 19.59
N PRO A 175 13.10 11.09 19.16
CA PRO A 175 12.65 11.79 17.98
C PRO A 175 12.67 13.30 18.23
N ASP A 176 13.24 14.04 17.29
CA ASP A 176 13.03 15.47 17.22
C ASP A 176 11.65 15.79 16.60
N GLU A 177 11.30 17.07 16.54
CA GLU A 177 10.05 17.50 15.92
C GLU A 177 9.97 17.17 14.41
N ASN A 178 11.10 16.97 13.73
CA ASN A 178 11.09 16.58 12.31
C ASN A 178 10.65 15.12 12.15
N ILE A 179 11.14 14.22 13.01
CA ILE A 179 10.73 12.82 13.03
C ILE A 179 9.25 12.69 13.39
N LYS A 180 8.78 13.45 14.40
CA LYS A 180 7.36 13.42 14.80
C LYS A 180 6.44 13.88 13.67
N LYS A 181 6.87 14.83 12.83
CA LYS A 181 6.10 15.23 11.63
C LYS A 181 5.91 14.07 10.64
N LEU A 182 6.82 13.09 10.60
CA LEU A 182 6.69 11.91 9.73
C LEU A 182 5.52 11.01 10.11
N TRP A 183 5.08 11.04 11.38
CA TRP A 183 4.00 10.19 11.89
C TRP A 183 2.65 10.45 11.24
N TYR A 184 2.44 11.69 10.80
CA TYR A 184 1.17 12.18 10.28
C TYR A 184 1.31 12.64 8.82
N LEU A 185 2.36 12.19 8.13
CA LEU A 185 2.50 12.44 6.71
C LEU A 185 1.35 11.76 5.97
N SER A 186 0.72 12.53 5.08
CA SER A 186 -0.26 11.97 4.15
C SER A 186 0.41 10.89 3.29
N PRO A 187 -0.19 9.70 3.15
CA PRO A 187 0.34 8.64 2.31
C PRO A 187 0.27 8.98 0.82
N THR A 188 -0.48 10.03 0.46
CA THR A 188 -0.67 10.50 -0.92
C THR A 188 0.13 11.78 -1.19
N LYS A 189 1.05 12.16 -0.29
CA LYS A 189 1.93 13.31 -0.47
C LYS A 189 3.25 12.93 -1.13
N VAL A 190 3.65 13.71 -2.14
CA VAL A 190 4.93 13.60 -2.82
C VAL A 190 5.69 14.92 -2.68
N ASP A 191 6.93 14.84 -2.22
CA ASP A 191 7.81 16.00 -2.01
C ASP A 191 8.81 16.16 -3.18
N PHE A 192 9.07 17.41 -3.55
CA PHE A 192 9.95 17.81 -4.65
C PHE A 192 10.91 18.91 -4.18
N ASP A 193 12.21 18.74 -4.43
CA ASP A 193 13.20 19.79 -4.23
C ASP A 193 13.44 20.52 -5.56
N LEU A 194 12.92 21.74 -5.69
CA LEU A 194 13.12 22.58 -6.87
C LEU A 194 14.37 23.46 -6.76
N TYR A 195 15.28 23.12 -5.83
CA TYR A 195 16.49 23.82 -5.42
C TYR A 195 16.23 25.21 -4.83
N THR A 196 15.49 26.08 -5.51
CA THR A 196 15.12 27.42 -5.03
C THR A 196 14.07 27.37 -3.93
N LEU A 197 13.13 26.43 -4.05
CA LEU A 197 11.93 26.27 -3.24
C LEU A 197 11.68 24.77 -3.03
N LEU A 198 11.13 24.37 -1.90
CA LEU A 198 10.64 23.00 -1.72
C LEU A 198 9.14 23.00 -2.02
N ALA A 199 8.68 22.03 -2.80
CA ALA A 199 7.29 21.88 -3.17
C ALA A 199 6.79 20.50 -2.76
N SER A 200 5.50 20.39 -2.50
CA SER A 200 4.86 19.11 -2.30
C SER A 200 3.45 19.10 -2.81
N VAL A 201 3.02 17.94 -3.30
CA VAL A 201 1.70 17.70 -3.83
C VAL A 201 1.06 16.62 -2.97
N ASP A 202 -0.08 16.92 -2.36
CA ASP A 202 -0.87 16.00 -1.55
C ASP A 202 -2.21 15.78 -2.23
N TYR A 203 -2.47 14.55 -2.66
CA TYR A 203 -3.75 14.17 -3.26
C TYR A 203 -4.84 13.96 -2.21
N LEU A 204 -4.56 14.22 -0.93
CA LEU A 204 -5.46 14.12 0.20
C LEU A 204 -5.88 12.66 0.44
N ASP A 205 -7.02 12.25 -0.11
CA ASP A 205 -7.56 10.90 0.01
C ASP A 205 -6.92 9.92 -0.97
N ASN A 206 -6.94 10.22 -2.27
CA ASN A 206 -6.43 9.37 -3.35
C ASN A 206 -6.20 10.21 -4.62
N PRO A 207 -5.48 9.72 -5.65
CA PRO A 207 -5.29 10.47 -6.91
C PRO A 207 -6.41 10.25 -7.94
N VAL A 208 -7.54 9.64 -7.55
CA VAL A 208 -8.57 9.16 -8.48
C VAL A 208 -9.55 10.29 -8.84
N VAL A 209 -9.97 10.34 -10.10
CA VAL A 209 -10.92 11.31 -10.64
C VAL A 209 -12.12 10.58 -11.23
N GLN A 210 -13.30 11.11 -10.96
CA GLN A 210 -14.57 10.64 -11.50
C GLN A 210 -15.12 11.66 -12.49
N LEU A 211 -15.85 11.17 -13.50
CA LEU A 211 -16.50 12.02 -14.48
C LEU A 211 -17.50 12.98 -13.80
N GLY A 212 -17.39 14.27 -14.07
CA GLY A 212 -18.27 15.31 -13.56
C GLY A 212 -18.09 15.65 -12.08
N ILE A 213 -17.14 15.00 -11.37
CA ILE A 213 -16.87 15.27 -9.95
C ILE A 213 -15.53 15.98 -9.83
N SER A 214 -15.50 17.04 -9.02
CA SER A 214 -14.27 17.77 -8.73
C SER A 214 -13.37 16.98 -7.77
N LYS A 215 -12.08 16.91 -8.09
CA LYS A 215 -11.06 16.31 -7.25
C LYS A 215 -10.13 17.37 -6.68
N ASP A 216 -10.06 17.44 -5.36
CA ASP A 216 -9.19 18.38 -4.68
C ASP A 216 -7.79 17.79 -4.47
N PHE A 217 -6.80 18.67 -4.56
CA PHE A 217 -5.41 18.38 -4.19
C PHE A 217 -4.76 19.65 -3.63
N ARG A 218 -3.71 19.45 -2.84
CA ARG A 218 -3.01 20.52 -2.14
C ARG A 218 -1.57 20.61 -2.61
N VAL A 219 -1.14 21.83 -2.90
CA VAL A 219 0.27 22.15 -3.15
C VAL A 219 0.80 22.95 -1.96
N THR A 220 1.81 22.43 -1.26
CA THR A 220 2.51 23.17 -0.20
C THR A 220 3.89 23.58 -0.69
N LEU A 221 4.18 24.87 -0.58
CA LEU A 221 5.43 25.48 -1.00
C LEU A 221 6.17 26.03 0.21
N ARG A 222 7.43 25.63 0.39
CA ARG A 222 8.30 26.09 1.47
C ARG A 222 9.46 26.88 0.90
N ASN A 223 9.72 28.05 1.47
CA ASN A 223 10.86 28.88 1.15
C ASN A 223 12.02 28.58 2.12
N PRO A 224 13.06 27.83 1.72
CA PRO A 224 14.22 27.59 2.58
C PRO A 224 15.19 28.78 2.62
N ARG A 225 14.89 29.88 1.90
CA ARG A 225 15.79 31.02 1.75
C ARG A 225 15.59 32.06 2.84
N VAL A 226 16.58 32.92 2.99
CA VAL A 226 16.59 34.03 3.96
C VAL A 226 15.85 35.28 3.48
N ALA A 227 15.43 35.30 2.21
CA ALA A 227 14.67 36.39 1.60
C ALA A 227 13.28 35.90 1.18
N ALA A 228 12.29 36.79 1.19
CA ALA A 228 10.95 36.49 0.71
C ALA A 228 10.96 36.19 -0.80
N LEU A 229 10.06 35.30 -1.23
CA LEU A 229 9.90 34.92 -2.64
C LEU A 229 8.49 35.28 -3.13
N GLU A 230 8.41 36.01 -4.24
CA GLU A 230 7.18 36.17 -5.00
C GLU A 230 7.05 34.98 -5.97
N VAL A 231 6.01 34.17 -5.79
CA VAL A 231 5.82 32.89 -6.48
C VAL A 231 4.49 32.86 -7.22
N GLU A 232 4.52 32.45 -8.48
CA GLU A 232 3.34 32.08 -9.25
C GLU A 232 3.28 30.57 -9.41
N VAL A 233 2.09 30.01 -9.15
CA VAL A 233 1.77 28.59 -9.23
C VAL A 233 0.71 28.42 -10.30
N LEU A 234 1.05 27.73 -11.39
CA LEU A 234 0.16 27.47 -12.52
C LEU A 234 -0.05 25.96 -12.68
N ILE A 235 -1.31 25.55 -12.81
CA ILE A 235 -1.65 24.18 -13.18
C ILE A 235 -1.94 24.13 -14.69
N LYS A 236 -1.25 23.23 -15.39
CA LYS A 236 -1.53 22.84 -16.77
C LYS A 236 -2.28 21.50 -16.75
N PRO A 237 -3.61 21.49 -16.88
CA PRO A 237 -4.37 20.24 -16.90
C PRO A 237 -4.22 19.51 -18.24
N PRO A 238 -4.66 18.24 -18.33
CA PRO A 238 -4.83 17.56 -19.60
C PRO A 238 -5.82 18.33 -20.50
N GLU A 239 -5.80 18.05 -21.80
CA GLU A 239 -6.75 18.64 -22.75
C GLU A 239 -8.20 18.26 -22.39
N GLY A 240 -9.12 19.23 -22.40
CA GLY A 240 -10.53 19.02 -22.04
C GLY A 240 -10.85 19.06 -20.53
N TRP A 241 -9.84 19.24 -19.68
CA TRP A 241 -10.01 19.28 -18.23
C TRP A 241 -10.04 20.71 -17.68
N LYS A 242 -10.74 20.90 -16.57
CA LYS A 242 -10.89 22.19 -15.86
C LYS A 242 -10.13 22.15 -14.55
N VAL A 243 -9.51 23.28 -14.18
CA VAL A 243 -8.84 23.45 -12.89
C VAL A 243 -9.23 24.78 -12.26
N GLU A 244 -9.50 24.75 -10.96
CA GLU A 244 -9.88 25.92 -10.18
C GLU A 244 -9.11 26.00 -8.84
N PRO A 245 -8.48 27.14 -8.52
CA PRO A 245 -8.09 28.19 -9.48
C PRO A 245 -6.97 27.68 -10.39
N ARG A 246 -6.90 28.16 -11.64
CA ARG A 246 -5.82 27.73 -12.55
C ARG A 246 -4.44 28.28 -12.16
N ILE A 247 -4.41 29.48 -11.59
CA ILE A 247 -3.20 30.21 -11.20
C ILE A 247 -3.36 30.75 -9.78
N LYS A 248 -2.31 30.65 -8.96
CA LYS A 248 -2.18 31.38 -7.69
C LYS A 248 -0.89 32.18 -7.66
N LYS A 249 -0.96 33.42 -7.17
CA LYS A 249 0.19 34.28 -6.90
C LYS A 249 0.29 34.46 -5.39
N ILE A 250 1.46 34.18 -4.82
CA ILE A 250 1.69 34.19 -3.39
C ILE A 250 3.07 34.79 -3.08
N THR A 251 3.21 35.36 -1.89
CA THR A 251 4.52 35.78 -1.35
C THR A 251 4.83 34.90 -0.16
N ILE A 252 5.96 34.19 -0.21
CA ILE A 252 6.39 33.28 0.84
C ILE A 252 7.56 33.91 1.59
N GLY A 253 7.36 34.20 2.88
CA GLY A 253 8.40 34.76 3.75
C GLY A 253 9.60 33.81 3.93
N PRO A 254 10.74 34.31 4.46
CA PRO A 254 11.91 33.48 4.75
C PRO A 254 11.59 32.33 5.70
N GLY A 255 12.00 31.10 5.36
CA GLY A 255 11.75 29.90 6.17
C GLY A 255 10.27 29.45 6.23
N ALA A 256 9.35 30.23 5.65
CA ALA A 256 7.91 30.03 5.77
C ALA A 256 7.37 29.02 4.76
N GLU A 257 6.14 28.57 5.02
CA GLU A 257 5.36 27.71 4.14
C GLU A 257 4.08 28.43 3.67
N SER A 258 3.59 28.06 2.51
CA SER A 258 2.31 28.52 1.98
C SER A 258 1.58 27.39 1.30
N ILE A 259 0.27 27.33 1.53
CA ILE A 259 -0.61 26.26 1.07
C ILE A 259 -1.51 26.79 -0.05
N CYS A 260 -1.51 26.08 -1.18
CA CYS A 260 -2.35 26.34 -2.33
C CYS A 260 -3.26 25.13 -2.56
N ASN A 261 -4.55 25.25 -2.22
CA ASN A 261 -5.55 24.25 -2.61
C ASN A 261 -6.00 24.48 -4.06
N PHE A 262 -6.21 23.39 -4.79
CA PHE A 262 -6.65 23.32 -6.17
C PHE A 262 -7.70 22.22 -6.32
N SER A 263 -8.56 22.38 -7.31
CA SER A 263 -9.61 21.46 -7.68
C SER A 263 -9.50 21.17 -9.17
N ILE A 264 -9.57 19.92 -9.58
CA ILE A 264 -9.51 19.49 -10.99
C ILE A 264 -10.74 18.65 -11.35
N ARG A 265 -11.28 18.85 -12.55
CA ARG A 265 -12.50 18.17 -13.01
C ARG A 265 -12.45 17.87 -14.50
N VAL A 266 -13.04 16.74 -14.90
CA VAL A 266 -13.28 16.38 -16.29
C VAL A 266 -14.78 16.12 -16.48
N ASP A 267 -15.36 16.71 -17.53
CA ASP A 267 -16.79 16.58 -17.85
C ASP A 267 -17.04 15.73 -19.10
N ASP A 268 -16.04 15.58 -19.97
CA ASP A 268 -16.13 14.75 -21.18
C ASP A 268 -15.43 13.41 -20.94
N ILE A 269 -16.19 12.32 -21.04
CA ILE A 269 -15.66 10.97 -20.86
C ILE A 269 -14.56 10.62 -21.86
N ARG A 270 -14.56 11.23 -23.05
CA ARG A 270 -13.53 11.00 -24.07
C ARG A 270 -12.16 11.50 -23.61
N ALA A 271 -12.14 12.56 -22.79
CA ALA A 271 -10.92 13.17 -22.24
C ALA A 271 -10.38 12.47 -20.99
N LEU A 272 -11.16 11.58 -20.35
CA LEU A 272 -10.71 10.80 -19.19
C LEU A 272 -10.00 9.53 -19.67
N ASN A 273 -8.84 9.18 -19.12
CA ASN A 273 -8.12 7.94 -19.40
C ASN A 273 -7.76 7.23 -18.09
N THR A 274 -7.20 6.01 -18.16
CA THR A 274 -6.69 5.29 -16.98
C THR A 274 -5.65 6.13 -16.22
N SER A 275 -4.75 6.80 -16.95
CA SER A 275 -3.76 7.73 -16.40
C SER A 275 -3.82 9.07 -17.14
N ASN A 276 -3.89 10.16 -16.39
CA ASN A 276 -4.08 11.52 -16.91
C ASN A 276 -2.98 12.42 -16.36
N GLN A 277 -2.14 12.94 -17.24
CA GLN A 277 -0.99 13.76 -16.86
C GLN A 277 -1.33 15.24 -16.92
N ALA A 278 -1.17 15.91 -15.79
CA ALA A 278 -1.15 17.36 -15.63
C ALA A 278 0.27 17.81 -15.23
N SER A 279 0.50 19.12 -15.20
CA SER A 279 1.77 19.68 -14.73
C SER A 279 1.56 20.85 -13.80
N LEU A 280 2.30 20.85 -12.71
CA LEU A 280 2.44 21.97 -11.78
C LEU A 280 3.68 22.78 -12.20
N CYS A 281 3.45 24.00 -12.64
CA CYS A 281 4.50 24.96 -12.99
C CYS A 281 4.65 25.96 -11.84
N VAL A 282 5.86 26.08 -11.31
CA VAL A 282 6.19 27.06 -10.27
C VAL A 282 7.21 28.04 -10.83
N SER A 283 6.89 29.32 -10.76
CA SER A 283 7.76 30.40 -11.24
C SER A 283 8.03 31.37 -10.10
N VAL A 284 9.31 31.71 -9.90
CA VAL A 284 9.75 32.62 -8.84
C VAL A 284 10.31 33.88 -9.50
N LYS A 285 9.77 35.04 -9.13
CA LYS A 285 10.18 36.32 -9.73
C LYS A 285 11.67 36.57 -9.53
N GLY A 286 12.37 36.96 -10.59
CA GLY A 286 13.80 37.23 -10.57
C GLY A 286 14.69 35.99 -10.44
N ARG A 287 14.15 34.79 -10.64
CA ARG A 287 14.90 33.52 -10.65
C ARG A 287 14.73 32.82 -11.99
N ALA A 288 15.63 31.88 -12.28
CA ALA A 288 15.49 30.99 -13.42
C ALA A 288 14.21 30.13 -13.28
N GLN A 289 13.67 29.71 -14.43
CA GLN A 289 12.51 28.82 -14.48
C GLN A 289 12.83 27.50 -13.76
N LEU A 290 11.93 27.07 -12.88
CA LEU A 290 12.05 25.81 -12.15
C LEU A 290 11.55 24.63 -12.96
N GLU A 291 11.98 23.43 -12.57
CA GLU A 291 11.47 22.16 -13.09
C GLU A 291 9.96 22.05 -12.89
N GLN A 292 9.28 21.45 -13.87
CA GLN A 292 7.84 21.19 -13.78
C GLN A 292 7.59 19.91 -12.98
N ILE A 293 6.67 19.99 -12.05
CA ILE A 293 6.27 18.83 -11.24
C ILE A 293 5.17 18.07 -11.99
N PRO A 294 5.35 16.78 -12.29
CA PRO A 294 4.29 15.98 -12.90
C PRO A 294 3.16 15.76 -11.89
N LEU A 295 1.93 16.00 -12.32
CA LEU A 295 0.72 15.64 -11.58
C LEU A 295 0.06 14.48 -12.33
N VAL A 296 -0.13 13.34 -11.68
CA VAL A 296 -0.82 12.19 -12.28
C VAL A 296 -2.14 11.94 -11.58
N PHE A 297 -3.22 11.89 -12.34
CA PHE A 297 -4.57 11.55 -11.87
C PHE A 297 -5.03 10.25 -12.51
N ILE A 298 -5.70 9.40 -11.74
CA ILE A 298 -6.15 8.06 -12.17
C ILE A 298 -7.64 8.10 -12.45
N GLY A 299 -8.10 7.53 -13.57
CA GLY A 299 -9.53 7.43 -13.84
C GLY A 299 -10.18 6.37 -12.97
N ALA A 300 -11.33 6.68 -12.34
CA ALA A 300 -12.07 5.70 -11.55
C ALA A 300 -12.57 4.54 -12.42
N ASN A 301 -12.61 3.34 -11.85
CA ASN A 301 -13.13 2.15 -12.53
C ASN A 301 -14.64 2.27 -12.66
N ARG A 302 -15.17 2.08 -13.87
CA ARG A 302 -16.60 2.23 -14.14
C ARG A 302 -17.30 0.88 -14.27
N TRP A 303 -18.40 0.77 -13.55
CA TRP A 303 -19.18 -0.44 -13.42
C TRP A 303 -20.65 -0.12 -13.68
N LEU A 304 -21.40 -1.14 -14.10
CA LEU A 304 -22.84 -1.11 -14.09
C LEU A 304 -23.33 -2.02 -12.98
N LEU A 305 -24.22 -1.52 -12.13
CA LEU A 305 -24.91 -2.29 -11.11
C LEU A 305 -26.37 -2.46 -11.48
N SER A 306 -26.90 -3.66 -11.29
CA SER A 306 -28.34 -3.87 -11.32
C SER A 306 -28.97 -3.43 -10.00
N GLN A 307 -30.31 -3.31 -9.97
CA GLN A 307 -31.05 -3.37 -8.72
C GLN A 307 -30.76 -4.67 -7.94
N VAL A 308 -31.01 -4.66 -6.63
CA VAL A 308 -30.95 -5.86 -5.79
C VAL A 308 -32.23 -6.69 -5.95
N PHE A 309 -32.06 -7.95 -6.36
CA PHE A 309 -33.14 -8.91 -6.51
C PHE A 309 -33.33 -9.72 -5.23
N ARG A 310 -34.44 -9.48 -4.51
CA ARG A 310 -34.80 -10.21 -3.29
C ARG A 310 -35.51 -11.55 -3.57
N GLU A 311 -36.13 -11.69 -4.74
CA GLU A 311 -36.77 -12.92 -5.21
C GLU A 311 -35.99 -13.59 -6.36
N LYS A 312 -35.81 -14.91 -6.30
CA LYS A 312 -35.01 -15.66 -7.30
C LYS A 312 -35.58 -15.64 -8.72
N ILE A 313 -36.90 -15.49 -8.88
CA ILE A 313 -37.59 -15.71 -10.17
C ILE A 313 -37.24 -14.63 -11.20
N LYS A 314 -36.99 -13.38 -10.78
CA LYS A 314 -36.57 -12.30 -11.69
C LYS A 314 -35.06 -12.25 -11.94
N ALA A 315 -34.25 -12.81 -11.04
CA ALA A 315 -32.79 -12.79 -11.18
C ALA A 315 -32.27 -13.69 -12.31
N SER A 316 -32.96 -14.80 -12.63
CA SER A 316 -32.48 -15.79 -13.61
C SER A 316 -32.54 -15.30 -15.07
N SER A 317 -33.40 -14.33 -15.40
CA SER A 317 -33.55 -13.83 -16.77
C SER A 317 -32.30 -13.11 -17.29
N LEU A 318 -31.57 -12.40 -16.42
CA LEU A 318 -30.31 -11.75 -16.77
C LEU A 318 -29.20 -12.76 -17.10
N GLU A 319 -29.24 -13.96 -16.51
CA GLU A 319 -28.28 -15.02 -16.83
C GLU A 319 -28.51 -15.65 -18.21
N ASN A 320 -29.70 -15.46 -18.82
CA ASN A 320 -29.99 -15.97 -20.16
C ASN A 320 -29.27 -15.18 -21.26
N ASN A 321 -28.88 -13.93 -20.98
CA ASN A 321 -28.07 -13.10 -21.87
C ASN A 321 -26.94 -12.42 -21.09
N PRO A 322 -25.83 -13.14 -20.80
CA PRO A 322 -24.71 -12.61 -20.01
C PRO A 322 -23.72 -11.76 -20.82
N GLU A 323 -24.04 -11.38 -22.06
CA GLU A 323 -23.28 -10.38 -22.84
C GLU A 323 -24.20 -9.31 -23.48
N PRO A 324 -25.11 -8.64 -22.74
CA PRO A 324 -25.90 -7.57 -23.33
C PRO A 324 -24.99 -6.35 -23.56
N VAL A 325 -25.19 -5.66 -24.69
CA VAL A 325 -24.50 -4.41 -25.02
C VAL A 325 -25.37 -3.24 -24.61
N GLY A 326 -24.75 -2.19 -24.06
CA GLY A 326 -25.42 -0.92 -23.76
C GLY A 326 -25.89 -0.77 -22.32
N LEU A 327 -26.43 0.42 -22.07
CA LEU A 327 -27.08 0.85 -20.83
C LEU A 327 -28.60 0.84 -21.07
N ASP A 328 -29.30 -0.05 -20.39
CA ASP A 328 -30.77 -0.02 -20.32
C ASP A 328 -31.23 0.45 -18.94
N GLU A 329 -32.53 0.63 -18.76
CA GLU A 329 -33.14 1.16 -17.52
C GLU A 329 -32.86 0.31 -16.26
N ASN A 330 -32.37 -0.92 -16.39
CA ASN A 330 -32.06 -1.78 -15.25
C ASN A 330 -30.65 -1.58 -14.67
N TRP A 331 -29.84 -0.69 -15.25
CA TRP A 331 -28.43 -0.53 -14.91
C TRP A 331 -28.07 0.89 -14.48
N THR A 332 -27.42 0.98 -13.33
CA THR A 332 -26.86 2.22 -12.80
C THR A 332 -25.35 2.24 -12.99
N VAL A 333 -24.82 3.35 -13.51
CA VAL A 333 -23.37 3.57 -13.58
C VAL A 333 -22.85 3.89 -12.19
N VAL A 334 -21.86 3.12 -11.72
CA VAL A 334 -21.15 3.38 -10.47
C VAL A 334 -19.65 3.43 -10.73
N ASN A 335 -18.96 4.30 -10.01
CA ASN A 335 -17.51 4.43 -10.07
C ASN A 335 -16.90 3.87 -8.78
N PHE A 336 -16.00 2.90 -8.90
CA PHE A 336 -15.17 2.46 -7.78
C PHE A 336 -13.79 3.10 -7.88
N LEU A 337 -13.31 3.63 -6.76
CA LEU A 337 -12.02 4.33 -6.71
C LEU A 337 -10.84 3.36 -6.70
N GLU A 338 -11.05 2.13 -6.24
CA GLU A 338 -10.04 1.10 -6.09
C GLU A 338 -10.61 -0.27 -6.52
N ASN A 339 -9.93 -1.34 -6.16
CA ASN A 339 -10.37 -2.71 -6.41
C ASN A 339 -11.53 -3.14 -5.49
N GLU A 340 -11.75 -2.46 -4.38
CA GLU A 340 -12.89 -2.70 -3.48
C GLU A 340 -14.21 -2.28 -4.15
N LEU A 341 -15.19 -3.20 -4.19
CA LEU A 341 -16.54 -2.89 -4.67
C LEU A 341 -17.42 -2.70 -3.43
N LYS A 342 -17.70 -1.44 -3.09
CA LYS A 342 -18.52 -1.06 -1.94
C LYS A 342 -20.01 -1.30 -2.24
N LEU A 343 -20.43 -2.56 -2.11
CA LEU A 343 -21.78 -3.00 -2.49
C LEU A 343 -22.74 -3.13 -1.31
N GLU A 344 -22.26 -3.10 -0.06
CA GLU A 344 -23.10 -3.32 1.12
C GLU A 344 -24.25 -2.31 1.21
N GLU A 345 -23.99 -1.05 0.87
CA GLU A 345 -24.99 0.02 0.86
C GLU A 345 -26.16 -0.27 -0.11
N GLU A 346 -25.91 -1.01 -1.20
CA GLU A 346 -26.94 -1.40 -2.17
C GLU A 346 -27.90 -2.46 -1.61
N PHE A 347 -27.40 -3.33 -0.73
CA PHE A 347 -28.20 -4.40 -0.11
C PHE A 347 -29.08 -3.92 1.03
N GLN A 348 -28.75 -2.78 1.66
CA GLN A 348 -29.46 -2.26 2.83
C GLN A 348 -29.57 -3.31 3.96
N GLU A 349 -28.48 -4.04 4.21
CA GLU A 349 -28.36 -5.13 5.20
C GLU A 349 -29.28 -6.35 4.94
N GLU A 350 -29.98 -6.41 3.80
CA GLU A 350 -30.93 -7.47 3.48
C GLU A 350 -30.35 -8.52 2.49
N PRO A 351 -30.67 -9.82 2.64
CA PRO A 351 -30.32 -10.84 1.67
C PRO A 351 -30.85 -10.53 0.27
N GLY A 352 -30.03 -10.82 -0.75
CA GLY A 352 -30.40 -10.57 -2.13
C GLY A 352 -29.34 -10.99 -3.12
N ILE A 353 -29.64 -10.78 -4.40
CA ILE A 353 -28.71 -10.97 -5.51
C ILE A 353 -28.51 -9.63 -6.20
N ILE A 354 -27.26 -9.26 -6.44
CA ILE A 354 -26.91 -8.12 -7.31
C ILE A 354 -26.10 -8.64 -8.50
N TYR A 355 -26.31 -8.02 -9.66
CA TYR A 355 -25.50 -8.24 -10.83
C TYR A 355 -24.61 -7.04 -11.09
N LEU A 356 -23.37 -7.32 -11.46
CA LEU A 356 -22.39 -6.34 -11.83
C LEU A 356 -21.95 -6.59 -13.26
N ARG A 357 -21.73 -5.50 -14.01
CA ARG A 357 -21.10 -5.53 -15.31
C ARG A 357 -19.89 -4.61 -15.32
N HIS A 358 -18.78 -5.13 -15.81
CA HIS A 358 -17.55 -4.37 -15.96
C HIS A 358 -16.97 -4.56 -17.35
N TYR A 359 -16.47 -3.48 -17.92
CA TYR A 359 -15.85 -3.50 -19.24
C TYR A 359 -14.38 -3.18 -19.11
N VAL A 360 -13.55 -4.08 -19.64
CA VAL A 360 -12.09 -3.98 -19.61
C VAL A 360 -11.60 -3.99 -21.04
N TYR A 361 -11.03 -2.87 -21.51
CA TYR A 361 -10.33 -2.85 -22.79
C TYR A 361 -8.91 -3.37 -22.61
N SER A 362 -8.52 -4.33 -23.45
CA SER A 362 -7.15 -4.85 -23.49
C SER A 362 -6.50 -4.55 -24.86
N PRO A 363 -5.30 -3.94 -24.91
CA PRO A 363 -4.68 -3.57 -26.18
C PRO A 363 -4.18 -4.77 -26.99
N ASN A 364 -4.06 -5.95 -26.38
CA ASN A 364 -3.74 -7.21 -27.04
C ASN A 364 -4.42 -8.38 -26.32
N SER A 365 -4.51 -9.53 -26.99
CA SER A 365 -5.01 -10.74 -26.33
C SER A 365 -3.93 -11.31 -25.42
N ARG A 366 -4.29 -11.64 -24.17
CA ARG A 366 -3.34 -12.08 -23.15
C ARG A 366 -4.02 -12.95 -22.10
N ASP A 367 -3.23 -13.86 -21.52
CA ASP A 367 -3.66 -14.67 -20.39
C ASP A 367 -3.59 -13.83 -19.10
N VAL A 368 -4.64 -13.93 -18.31
CA VAL A 368 -4.82 -13.17 -17.07
C VAL A 368 -5.32 -14.08 -15.97
N LYS A 369 -5.06 -13.66 -14.74
CA LYS A 369 -5.72 -14.18 -13.55
C LYS A 369 -6.77 -13.16 -13.13
N ALA A 370 -8.04 -13.55 -13.19
CA ALA A 370 -9.17 -12.74 -12.74
C ALA A 370 -9.66 -13.27 -11.39
N GLY A 371 -9.98 -12.37 -10.47
CA GLY A 371 -10.41 -12.71 -9.12
C GLY A 371 -11.56 -11.86 -8.64
N LEU A 372 -12.48 -12.50 -7.91
CA LEU A 372 -13.48 -11.83 -7.10
C LEU A 372 -13.34 -12.31 -5.64
N PRO A 373 -12.24 -11.97 -4.94
CA PRO A 373 -12.12 -12.21 -3.51
C PRO A 373 -13.29 -11.54 -2.78
N SER A 374 -14.12 -12.35 -2.16
CA SER A 374 -15.32 -11.91 -1.45
C SER A 374 -15.48 -12.69 -0.17
N ASN A 375 -16.42 -12.31 0.69
CA ASN A 375 -16.96 -13.19 1.72
C ASN A 375 -18.26 -13.91 1.29
N CYS A 376 -18.83 -13.55 0.13
CA CYS A 376 -20.10 -14.08 -0.39
C CYS A 376 -19.94 -15.06 -1.58
N PRO A 377 -20.94 -15.94 -1.82
CA PRO A 377 -21.04 -16.71 -3.05
C PRO A 377 -21.18 -15.83 -4.29
N PHE A 378 -20.57 -16.25 -5.41
CA PHE A 378 -20.66 -15.53 -6.68
C PHE A 378 -20.54 -16.47 -7.89
N LYS A 379 -20.93 -15.95 -9.05
CA LYS A 379 -20.68 -16.56 -10.36
C LYS A 379 -20.21 -15.48 -11.32
N MET A 380 -19.23 -15.80 -12.16
CA MET A 380 -18.58 -14.84 -13.04
C MET A 380 -18.51 -15.39 -14.47
N TRP A 381 -18.84 -14.52 -15.42
CA TRP A 381 -18.75 -14.76 -16.85
C TRP A 381 -17.79 -13.75 -17.48
N LEU A 382 -17.13 -14.17 -18.55
CA LEU A 382 -16.30 -13.31 -19.40
C LEU A 382 -16.76 -13.47 -20.85
N ASN A 383 -17.18 -12.38 -21.48
CA ASN A 383 -17.70 -12.36 -22.84
C ASN A 383 -18.79 -13.44 -23.05
N GLY A 384 -19.79 -13.43 -22.17
CA GLY A 384 -20.93 -14.36 -22.17
C GLY A 384 -20.64 -15.80 -21.71
N LYS A 385 -19.36 -16.19 -21.55
CA LYS A 385 -19.00 -17.56 -21.14
C LYS A 385 -18.76 -17.63 -19.63
N PRO A 386 -19.35 -18.60 -18.89
CA PRO A 386 -19.05 -18.77 -17.47
C PRO A 386 -17.59 -19.16 -17.30
N ILE A 387 -16.86 -18.43 -16.45
CA ILE A 387 -15.45 -18.68 -16.16
C ILE A 387 -15.20 -19.10 -14.72
N HIS A 388 -16.09 -18.75 -13.77
CA HIS A 388 -15.88 -19.11 -12.37
C HIS A 388 -17.19 -19.13 -11.57
N GLU A 389 -17.24 -19.96 -10.53
CA GLU A 389 -18.36 -20.02 -9.58
C GLU A 389 -17.85 -20.43 -8.19
N VAL A 390 -18.24 -19.66 -7.17
CA VAL A 390 -18.00 -19.96 -5.76
C VAL A 390 -19.35 -20.04 -5.06
N LYS A 391 -19.70 -21.22 -4.55
CA LYS A 391 -21.01 -21.49 -3.94
C LYS A 391 -21.07 -21.24 -2.43
N THR A 392 -19.92 -21.03 -1.79
CA THR A 392 -19.79 -20.91 -0.32
C THR A 392 -19.35 -19.52 0.09
N GLU A 393 -19.68 -19.13 1.32
CA GLU A 393 -19.02 -18.00 2.00
C GLU A 393 -17.55 -18.34 2.29
N GLY A 394 -16.74 -17.33 2.61
CA GLY A 394 -15.34 -17.53 2.97
C GLY A 394 -14.66 -16.29 3.53
N ILE A 395 -13.39 -16.41 3.88
CA ILE A 395 -12.60 -15.31 4.46
C ILE A 395 -12.08 -14.43 3.33
N LEU A 396 -12.25 -13.12 3.46
CA LEU A 396 -11.74 -12.15 2.51
C LEU A 396 -10.20 -12.17 2.47
N ARG A 397 -9.63 -12.42 1.27
CA ARG A 397 -8.18 -12.33 1.01
C ARG A 397 -7.92 -11.68 -0.35
N PRO A 398 -7.97 -10.34 -0.45
CA PRO A 398 -7.87 -9.61 -1.71
C PRO A 398 -6.40 -9.41 -2.10
N ASN A 399 -5.71 -10.51 -2.39
CA ASN A 399 -4.34 -10.52 -2.89
C ASN A 399 -4.22 -11.40 -4.13
N TYR A 400 -3.25 -11.15 -5.01
CA TYR A 400 -3.15 -11.84 -6.30
C TYR A 400 -3.02 -13.38 -6.24
N LEU A 401 -2.51 -13.93 -5.14
CA LEU A 401 -2.45 -15.39 -4.92
C LEU A 401 -3.72 -15.94 -4.26
N GLY A 402 -4.49 -15.05 -3.61
CA GLY A 402 -5.86 -15.25 -3.19
C GLY A 402 -6.04 -16.09 -1.94
N ASP A 403 -7.23 -16.68 -1.85
CA ASP A 403 -7.70 -17.67 -0.87
C ASP A 403 -7.78 -19.08 -1.48
N GLY A 404 -7.29 -19.26 -2.71
CA GLY A 404 -7.41 -20.50 -3.48
C GLY A 404 -8.81 -20.77 -4.05
N ARG A 405 -9.81 -19.93 -3.75
CA ARG A 405 -11.21 -20.14 -4.16
C ARG A 405 -11.71 -19.08 -5.14
N SER A 406 -11.26 -17.84 -5.01
CA SER A 406 -11.90 -16.69 -5.67
C SER A 406 -11.30 -16.32 -7.02
N TYR A 407 -10.30 -17.05 -7.51
CA TYR A 407 -9.50 -16.69 -8.68
C TYR A 407 -9.52 -17.78 -9.75
N VAL A 408 -9.49 -17.35 -11.01
CA VAL A 408 -9.40 -18.23 -12.18
C VAL A 408 -8.42 -17.67 -13.21
N ASN A 409 -7.68 -18.56 -13.87
CA ASN A 409 -6.89 -18.20 -15.06
C ASN A 409 -7.81 -18.19 -16.28
N THR A 410 -7.80 -17.10 -17.03
CA THR A 410 -8.62 -16.89 -18.22
C THR A 410 -7.85 -16.08 -19.25
N LYS A 411 -8.50 -15.71 -20.36
CA LYS A 411 -7.87 -14.99 -21.47
C LYS A 411 -8.73 -13.81 -21.91
N LEU A 412 -8.13 -12.62 -21.93
CA LEU A 412 -8.75 -11.45 -22.53
C LEU A 412 -8.57 -11.50 -24.06
N LYS A 413 -9.60 -11.11 -24.81
CA LYS A 413 -9.46 -10.79 -26.24
C LYS A 413 -8.88 -9.38 -26.40
N LYS A 414 -8.23 -9.12 -27.52
CA LYS A 414 -7.88 -7.74 -27.91
C LYS A 414 -9.18 -6.94 -28.07
N GLY A 415 -9.21 -5.73 -27.53
CA GLY A 415 -10.40 -4.89 -27.49
C GLY A 415 -11.17 -5.05 -26.19
N TRP A 416 -12.49 -4.79 -26.24
CA TRP A 416 -13.36 -4.81 -25.08
C TRP A 416 -13.69 -6.21 -24.60
N ASN A 417 -13.58 -6.42 -23.29
CA ASN A 417 -13.97 -7.63 -22.60
C ASN A 417 -15.04 -7.29 -21.56
N GLN A 418 -16.12 -8.06 -21.52
CA GLN A 418 -17.19 -7.87 -20.54
C GLN A 418 -17.07 -8.91 -19.44
N PHE A 419 -16.87 -8.47 -18.20
CA PHE A 419 -17.12 -9.27 -17.01
C PHE A 419 -18.56 -9.06 -16.57
N PHE A 420 -19.31 -10.16 -16.45
CA PHE A 420 -20.64 -10.17 -15.86
C PHE A 420 -20.58 -11.02 -14.60
N ILE A 421 -21.03 -10.48 -13.47
CA ILE A 421 -20.87 -11.09 -12.15
C ILE A 421 -22.22 -11.11 -11.45
N LYS A 422 -22.56 -12.27 -10.90
CA LYS A 422 -23.66 -12.46 -9.96
C LYS A 422 -23.07 -12.61 -8.57
N LEU A 423 -23.50 -11.78 -7.62
CA LEU A 423 -23.10 -11.86 -6.22
C LEU A 423 -24.33 -12.07 -5.34
N ALA A 424 -24.23 -12.94 -4.33
CA ALA A 424 -25.35 -13.27 -3.44
C ALA A 424 -25.05 -12.88 -1.98
N HIS A 425 -25.72 -11.86 -1.46
CA HIS A 425 -25.70 -11.47 -0.05
C HIS A 425 -26.49 -12.50 0.78
N LYS A 426 -25.91 -12.99 1.87
CA LYS A 426 -26.46 -14.07 2.72
C LYS A 426 -26.88 -13.62 4.13
N GLY A 427 -27.05 -12.32 4.35
CA GLY A 427 -27.47 -11.75 5.64
C GLY A 427 -26.30 -11.35 6.53
N ARG A 428 -25.12 -11.13 5.94
CA ARG A 428 -23.92 -10.59 6.60
C ARG A 428 -23.30 -9.52 5.70
N PRO A 429 -22.63 -8.51 6.27
CA PRO A 429 -22.01 -7.45 5.49
C PRO A 429 -21.12 -8.00 4.37
N VAL A 430 -21.35 -7.55 3.15
CA VAL A 430 -20.64 -7.95 1.93
C VAL A 430 -19.31 -7.22 1.87
N GLU A 431 -18.25 -8.01 1.77
CA GLU A 431 -16.93 -7.52 1.41
C GLU A 431 -16.52 -8.20 0.10
N VAL A 432 -16.14 -7.40 -0.89
CA VAL A 432 -15.76 -7.91 -2.22
C VAL A 432 -14.75 -6.98 -2.89
N HIS A 433 -13.77 -7.57 -3.56
CA HIS A 433 -12.88 -6.85 -4.46
C HIS A 433 -12.85 -7.53 -5.83
N PHE A 434 -12.60 -6.75 -6.88
CA PHE A 434 -12.26 -7.26 -8.20
C PHE A 434 -10.78 -7.08 -8.46
N ILE A 435 -10.10 -8.13 -8.90
CA ILE A 435 -8.66 -8.11 -9.17
C ILE A 435 -8.40 -8.75 -10.52
N ILE A 436 -7.57 -8.07 -11.33
CA ILE A 436 -7.02 -8.62 -12.57
C ILE A 436 -5.51 -8.46 -12.60
N ALA A 437 -4.81 -9.54 -12.96
CA ALA A 437 -3.35 -9.57 -13.03
C ALA A 437 -2.88 -10.50 -14.15
N GLY A 438 -1.58 -10.45 -14.46
CA GLY A 438 -0.96 -11.44 -15.34
C GLY A 438 -1.06 -12.86 -14.74
N SER A 439 -1.15 -13.87 -15.60
CA SER A 439 -1.24 -15.28 -15.19
C SER A 439 0.09 -15.91 -14.73
N ALA A 440 1.20 -15.18 -14.87
CA ALA A 440 2.51 -15.63 -14.41
C ALA A 440 2.56 -15.80 -12.86
N PRO A 441 3.50 -16.60 -12.31
CA PRO A 441 3.53 -16.91 -10.87
C PRO A 441 3.53 -15.69 -9.94
N PHE A 442 4.13 -14.58 -10.35
CA PHE A 442 4.19 -13.32 -9.58
C PHE A 442 2.98 -12.40 -9.78
N CYS A 443 2.02 -12.78 -10.62
CA CYS A 443 0.77 -12.07 -10.86
C CYS A 443 0.96 -10.56 -11.06
N HIS A 444 1.73 -10.16 -12.09
CA HIS A 444 2.02 -8.76 -12.34
C HIS A 444 0.76 -7.93 -12.60
N GLY A 445 0.68 -6.72 -12.03
CA GLY A 445 -0.40 -5.77 -12.32
C GLY A 445 -0.40 -5.35 -13.80
N LEU A 446 -1.59 -5.11 -14.34
CA LEU A 446 -1.82 -4.79 -15.75
C LEU A 446 -2.23 -3.32 -15.90
N PHE A 447 -1.25 -2.43 -15.91
CA PHE A 447 -1.47 -0.97 -15.93
C PHE A 447 -2.00 -0.41 -17.26
N ASP A 448 -1.97 -1.21 -18.33
CA ASP A 448 -2.40 -0.83 -19.68
C ASP A 448 -3.83 -1.26 -20.01
N LEU A 449 -4.55 -1.82 -19.04
CA LEU A 449 -5.99 -2.04 -19.15
C LEU A 449 -6.74 -0.73 -18.95
N MET A 450 -7.80 -0.55 -19.73
CA MET A 450 -8.71 0.58 -19.56
C MET A 450 -10.03 0.10 -19.00
N GLU A 451 -10.34 0.60 -17.80
CA GLU A 451 -11.46 0.20 -16.94
C GLU A 451 -12.38 1.40 -16.62
N CYS A 452 -11.99 2.61 -17.08
CA CYS A 452 -12.67 3.87 -16.77
C CYS A 452 -13.68 4.33 -17.85
N LYS A 453 -14.01 3.47 -18.82
CA LYS A 453 -14.92 3.76 -19.95
C LYS A 453 -15.77 2.56 -20.31
N PHE A 454 -16.86 2.81 -21.03
CA PHE A 454 -17.67 1.79 -21.69
C PHE A 454 -17.41 1.73 -23.20
N PRO A 455 -17.76 0.60 -23.87
CA PRO A 455 -17.52 0.43 -25.30
C PRO A 455 -18.15 1.47 -26.23
N TRP A 456 -19.25 2.11 -25.81
CA TRP A 456 -19.98 3.10 -26.59
C TRP A 456 -19.56 4.56 -26.30
N GLU A 457 -18.57 4.77 -25.43
CA GLU A 457 -18.09 6.10 -25.01
C GLU A 457 -16.74 6.48 -25.65
N ILE A 458 -16.22 5.64 -26.54
CA ILE A 458 -14.97 5.90 -27.29
C ILE A 458 -15.27 6.71 -28.55
#